data_AF-A0A3D1M230-F1
#
_entry.id   AF-A0A3D1M230-F1
#
_cell.length_a   1.000
_cell.length_b   1.000
_cell.length_c   1.000
_cell.angle_alpha   90.00
_cell.angle_beta   90.00
_cell.angle_gamma   90.00
#
_symmetry.space_group_name_H-M   'P 1'
#
loop_
_entity.id
_entity.type
_entity.pdbx_description
1 polymer ?
#
loop_
_entity_poly.entity_id
_entity_poly.type
_entity_poly.pdbx_seq_one_letter_code
_entity_poly.pdbx_strand_id
1 'polypeptide(L)'
;MTVIRFGEKGLIPAVVQDHETHELLMVAYMNKESITRTLETKEAWFYSRSRQELWHKGETSGNFLVVKSIKSDCDGDTILLEVDPKGPACHTGERTCFNTVLSDIDQCEFDELVEYKDLFKDLFSIIEDRKKNPKD
;
A
#
# COMPACT_ATOMS: atom_id res chain seq x y z
N MET A 1 -12.67 24.80 4.70
CA MET A 1 -11.58 24.13 3.96
C MET A 1 -11.30 22.82 4.66
N THR A 2 -11.16 21.71 3.93
CA THR A 2 -10.76 20.40 4.48
C THR A 2 -9.24 20.32 4.54
N VAL A 3 -8.69 19.80 5.65
CA VAL A 3 -7.25 19.63 5.83
C VAL A 3 -6.92 18.16 5.58
N ILE A 4 -6.00 17.88 4.65
CA ILE A 4 -5.44 16.55 4.42
C ILE A 4 -4.21 16.40 5.29
N ARG A 5 -4.17 15.39 6.14
CA ARG A 5 -3.08 15.08 7.06
C ARG A 5 -2.32 13.87 6.56
N PHE A 6 -1.16 14.13 5.97
CA PHE A 6 -0.24 13.06 5.63
C PHE A 6 0.40 12.52 6.90
N GLY A 7 0.50 11.19 7.00
CA GLY A 7 1.26 10.51 8.03
C GLY A 7 2.75 10.47 7.70
N GLU A 8 3.39 9.36 8.08
CA GLU A 8 4.81 9.16 7.84
C GLU A 8 5.17 9.27 6.35
N LYS A 9 6.36 9.83 6.08
CA LYS A 9 6.93 9.98 4.73
C LYS A 9 6.06 10.79 3.75
N GLY A 10 5.11 11.59 4.26
CA GLY A 10 4.23 12.41 3.42
C GLY A 10 3.18 11.59 2.66
N LEU A 11 2.76 10.45 3.22
CA LEU A 11 1.79 9.54 2.62
C LEU A 11 0.49 9.48 3.42
N ILE A 12 -0.60 9.19 2.73
CA ILE A 12 -1.93 9.00 3.31
C ILE A 12 -2.53 7.68 2.77
N PRO A 13 -3.15 6.84 3.61
CA PRO A 13 -3.91 5.69 3.12
C PRO A 13 -5.10 6.14 2.27
N ALA A 14 -5.33 5.39 1.19
CA ALA A 14 -6.47 5.54 0.30
C ALA A 14 -7.20 4.21 0.19
N VAL A 15 -8.42 4.18 0.71
CA VAL A 15 -9.37 3.09 0.57
C VAL A 15 -10.08 3.26 -0.77
N VAL A 16 -10.19 2.18 -1.54
CA VAL A 16 -10.83 2.19 -2.85
C VAL A 16 -12.05 1.29 -2.83
N GLN A 17 -13.20 1.84 -3.17
CA GLN A 17 -14.49 1.19 -3.11
C GLN A 17 -15.20 1.32 -4.46
N ASP A 18 -15.87 0.25 -4.91
CA ASP A 18 -16.76 0.34 -6.06
C ASP A 18 -17.95 1.25 -5.71
N HIS A 19 -18.21 2.25 -6.55
CA HIS A 19 -19.26 3.25 -6.30
C HIS A 19 -20.69 2.70 -6.43
N GLU A 20 -20.90 1.60 -7.16
CA GLU A 20 -22.22 0.97 -7.32
C GLU A 20 -22.44 -0.14 -6.31
N THR A 21 -21.46 -1.04 -6.15
CA THR A 21 -21.62 -2.23 -5.30
C THR A 21 -21.21 -2.00 -3.85
N HIS A 22 -20.51 -0.90 -3.58
CA HIS A 22 -19.88 -0.60 -2.29
C HIS A 22 -18.87 -1.65 -1.81
N GLU A 23 -18.40 -2.52 -2.71
CA GLU A 23 -17.35 -3.49 -2.42
C GLU A 23 -16.00 -2.78 -2.23
N LEU A 24 -15.27 -3.14 -1.16
CA LEU A 24 -13.88 -2.71 -1.01
C LEU A 24 -13.00 -3.43 -2.02
N LEU A 25 -12.33 -2.66 -2.87
CA LEU A 25 -11.52 -3.18 -3.97
C LEU A 25 -10.06 -3.32 -3.56
N MET A 26 -9.48 -2.29 -2.96
CA MET A 26 -8.08 -2.28 -2.52
C MET A 26 -7.79 -1.13 -1.57
N VAL A 27 -6.61 -1.19 -0.94
CA VAL A 27 -5.99 -0.06 -0.23
C VAL A 27 -4.64 0.22 -0.85
N ALA A 28 -4.31 1.49 -1.03
CA ALA A 28 -3.00 1.96 -1.44
C ALA A 28 -2.62 3.23 -0.68
N TYR A 29 -1.45 3.79 -0.98
CA TYR A 29 -0.99 5.04 -0.40
C TYR A 29 -0.95 6.11 -1.47
N MET A 30 -1.25 7.33 -1.08
CA MET A 30 -1.16 8.51 -1.92
C MET A 30 -0.21 9.53 -1.28
N ASN A 31 0.56 10.23 -2.10
CA ASN A 31 1.22 11.47 -1.72
C ASN A 31 0.46 12.67 -2.32
N LYS A 32 0.90 13.90 -2.01
CA LYS A 32 0.30 15.13 -2.55
C LYS A 32 0.14 15.11 -4.07
N GLU A 33 1.17 14.70 -4.81
CA GLU A 33 1.16 14.68 -6.28
C GLU A 33 0.14 13.67 -6.83
N SER A 34 0.06 12.47 -6.26
CA SER A 34 -0.94 11.47 -6.66
C SER A 34 -2.38 11.93 -6.41
N ILE A 35 -2.63 12.68 -5.32
CA ILE A 35 -3.95 13.26 -5.04
C ILE A 35 -4.28 14.34 -6.08
N THR A 36 -3.33 15.24 -6.38
CA THR A 36 -3.49 16.27 -7.41
C THR A 36 -3.87 15.64 -8.74
N ARG A 37 -3.10 14.64 -9.20
CA ARG A 37 -3.39 13.94 -10.46
C ARG A 37 -4.74 13.24 -10.45
N THR A 38 -5.08 12.58 -9.34
CA THR A 38 -6.39 11.92 -9.21
C THR A 38 -7.55 12.91 -9.33
N LEU A 39 -7.41 14.10 -8.73
CA LEU A 39 -8.41 15.17 -8.82
C LEU A 39 -8.52 15.73 -10.24
N GLU A 40 -7.40 15.88 -10.94
CA GLU A 40 -7.31 16.42 -12.30
C GLU A 40 -7.82 15.44 -13.37
N THR A 41 -7.33 14.20 -13.35
CA THR A 41 -7.63 13.21 -14.41
C THR A 41 -8.92 12.43 -14.16
N LYS A 42 -9.44 12.44 -12.92
CA LYS A 42 -10.53 11.55 -12.48
C LYS A 42 -10.21 10.06 -12.64
N GLU A 43 -8.93 9.71 -12.56
CA GLU A 43 -8.45 8.33 -12.56
C GLU A 43 -7.56 8.11 -11.33
N ALA A 44 -7.53 6.91 -10.77
CA ALA A 44 -6.80 6.66 -9.53
C ALA A 44 -5.28 6.66 -9.73
N TRP A 45 -4.60 7.62 -9.11
CA TRP A 45 -3.15 7.66 -8.98
C TRP A 45 -2.74 7.34 -7.54
N PHE A 46 -1.69 6.54 -7.40
CA PHE A 46 -1.12 6.16 -6.11
C PHE A 46 0.37 6.45 -6.07
N TYR A 47 0.97 6.27 -4.90
CA TYR A 47 2.40 6.27 -4.69
C TYR A 47 2.86 4.90 -4.21
N SER A 48 3.72 4.24 -4.97
CA SER A 48 4.28 2.95 -4.62
C SER A 48 5.38 3.13 -3.57
N ARG A 49 5.16 2.64 -2.35
CA ARG A 49 6.15 2.76 -1.25
C ARG A 49 7.44 2.00 -1.53
N SER A 50 7.36 0.85 -2.19
CA SER A 50 8.51 0.00 -2.53
C SER A 50 9.31 0.56 -3.69
N ARG A 51 8.63 1.06 -4.73
CA ARG A 51 9.28 1.62 -5.93
C ARG A 51 9.61 3.12 -5.80
N GLN A 52 9.08 3.77 -4.77
CA GLN A 52 9.22 5.21 -4.50
C GLN A 52 8.79 6.10 -5.68
N GLU A 53 7.77 5.68 -6.42
CA GLU A 53 7.30 6.34 -7.64
C GLU A 53 5.78 6.52 -7.67
N LEU A 54 5.32 7.45 -8.50
CA LEU A 54 3.91 7.57 -8.88
C LEU A 54 3.48 6.35 -9.68
N TRP A 55 2.24 5.93 -9.46
CA TRP A 55 1.64 4.80 -10.14
C TRP A 55 0.23 5.15 -10.58
N HIS A 56 0.02 5.17 -11.89
CA HIS A 56 -1.32 5.28 -12.47
C HIS A 56 -1.96 3.89 -12.53
N LYS A 57 -3.01 3.65 -11.73
CA LYS A 57 -3.63 2.33 -11.67
C LYS A 57 -4.30 2.00 -13.00
N GLY A 58 -3.83 0.93 -13.63
CA GLY A 58 -4.34 0.47 -14.92
C GLY A 58 -3.42 0.76 -16.09
N GLU A 59 -2.40 1.62 -15.94
CA GLU A 59 -1.53 2.04 -17.04
C GLU A 59 -0.90 0.86 -17.82
N THR A 60 -0.48 -0.19 -17.12
CA THR A 60 0.07 -1.40 -17.76
C THR A 60 -1.01 -2.42 -18.13
N SER A 61 -2.06 -2.55 -17.32
CA SER A 61 -3.03 -3.65 -17.43
C SER A 61 -4.31 -3.32 -18.21
N GLY A 62 -4.59 -2.04 -18.47
CA GLY A 62 -5.90 -1.55 -18.92
C GLY A 62 -6.99 -1.49 -17.84
N ASN A 63 -6.79 -2.14 -16.68
CA ASN A 63 -7.72 -2.14 -15.54
C ASN A 63 -7.67 -0.82 -14.75
N PHE A 64 -8.16 0.26 -15.36
CA PHE A 64 -8.27 1.59 -14.76
C PHE A 64 -9.35 1.64 -13.68
N LEU A 65 -9.20 2.60 -12.75
CA LEU A 65 -10.21 2.92 -11.75
C LEU A 65 -10.66 4.38 -11.96
N VAL A 66 -11.84 4.56 -12.55
CA VAL A 66 -12.38 5.90 -12.85
C VAL A 66 -13.02 6.45 -11.59
N VAL A 67 -12.53 7.57 -11.08
CA VAL A 67 -12.96 8.17 -9.83
C VAL A 67 -14.27 8.92 -10.00
N LYS A 68 -15.28 8.54 -9.22
CA LYS A 68 -16.59 9.21 -9.15
C LYS A 68 -16.66 10.21 -7.99
N SER A 69 -16.04 9.88 -6.87
CA SER A 69 -15.95 10.77 -5.70
C SER A 69 -14.70 10.49 -4.88
N ILE A 70 -14.27 11.53 -4.16
CA ILE A 70 -13.16 11.50 -3.22
C ILE A 70 -13.67 12.08 -1.91
N LYS A 71 -13.52 11.35 -0.82
CA LYS A 71 -13.92 11.78 0.53
C LYS A 71 -12.71 11.67 1.46
N SER A 72 -12.60 12.59 2.40
CA SER A 72 -11.68 12.47 3.54
C SER A 72 -12.50 12.02 4.74
N ASP A 73 -11.88 11.29 5.65
CA ASP A 73 -12.45 11.03 6.97
C ASP A 73 -12.45 12.27 7.89
N CYS A 74 -12.89 12.11 9.14
CA CYS A 74 -13.22 13.21 10.03
C CYS A 74 -12.00 13.96 10.59
N ASP A 75 -10.84 13.32 10.69
CA ASP A 75 -9.57 13.88 11.11
C ASP A 75 -8.57 14.10 9.95
N GLY A 76 -8.93 13.64 8.75
CA GLY A 76 -8.27 14.01 7.51
C GLY A 76 -7.06 13.15 7.18
N ASP A 77 -6.90 12.01 7.84
CA ASP A 77 -5.75 11.12 7.69
C ASP A 77 -6.02 9.88 6.83
N THR A 78 -7.24 9.74 6.30
CA THR A 78 -7.58 8.70 5.33
C THR A 78 -8.46 9.24 4.21
N ILE A 79 -8.23 8.76 2.98
CA ILE A 79 -9.04 9.06 1.79
C ILE A 79 -9.87 7.84 1.40
N LEU A 80 -11.14 8.08 1.05
CA LEU A 80 -11.99 7.13 0.34
C LEU A 80 -12.14 7.57 -1.12
N LEU A 81 -11.74 6.69 -2.04
CA LEU A 81 -12.00 6.80 -3.48
C LEU A 81 -13.18 5.89 -3.84
N GLU A 82 -14.29 6.47 -4.27
CA GLU A 82 -15.40 5.73 -4.89
C GLU A 82 -15.17 5.71 -6.40
N VAL A 83 -15.05 4.50 -6.97
CA VAL A 83 -14.58 4.29 -8.35
C VAL A 83 -15.51 3.40 -9.18
N ASP A 84 -15.39 3.54 -10.49
CA ASP A 84 -15.95 2.67 -11.52
C ASP A 84 -14.81 1.86 -12.15
N PRO A 85 -14.61 0.61 -11.72
CA PRO A 85 -13.49 -0.22 -12.16
C PRO A 85 -13.67 -0.70 -13.61
N LYS A 86 -12.65 -0.53 -14.45
CA LYS A 86 -12.62 -0.99 -15.85
C LYS A 86 -11.99 -2.37 -16.03
N GLY A 87 -12.03 -3.17 -14.97
CA GLY A 87 -11.48 -4.51 -14.90
C GLY A 87 -11.12 -4.88 -13.46
N PRO A 88 -10.47 -6.03 -13.24
CA PRO A 88 -10.03 -6.46 -11.92
C PRO A 88 -9.13 -5.42 -11.22
N ALA A 89 -9.40 -5.16 -9.93
CA ALA A 89 -8.53 -4.27 -9.15
C ALA A 89 -7.22 -4.95 -8.76
N CYS A 90 -7.26 -6.26 -8.47
CA CYS A 90 -6.11 -7.04 -8.01
C CYS A 90 -5.21 -7.48 -9.16
N HIS A 91 -3.91 -7.55 -8.89
CA HIS A 91 -2.90 -8.02 -9.85
C HIS A 91 -3.00 -9.53 -10.14
N THR A 92 -3.67 -10.29 -9.29
CA THR A 92 -3.92 -11.73 -9.49
C THR A 92 -5.05 -12.01 -10.49
N GLY A 93 -5.73 -10.96 -10.99
CA GLY A 93 -6.92 -11.08 -11.84
C GLY A 93 -8.24 -11.09 -11.05
N GLU A 94 -8.17 -11.12 -9.72
CA GLU A 94 -9.34 -11.03 -8.86
C GLU A 94 -9.94 -9.62 -8.82
N ARG A 95 -11.27 -9.55 -8.63
CA ARG A 95 -11.99 -8.28 -8.59
C ARG A 95 -11.50 -7.37 -7.46
N THR A 96 -11.30 -7.93 -6.27
CA THR A 96 -10.82 -7.26 -5.07
C THR A 96 -9.50 -7.88 -4.58
N CYS A 97 -8.66 -7.07 -3.94
CA CYS A 97 -7.50 -7.55 -3.19
C CYS A 97 -7.91 -8.33 -1.92
N PHE A 98 -9.13 -8.13 -1.42
CA PHE A 98 -9.64 -8.75 -0.19
C PHE A 98 -10.32 -10.10 -0.46
N ASN A 99 -9.64 -10.98 -1.18
CA ASN A 99 -10.17 -12.30 -1.61
C ASN A 99 -9.87 -13.45 -0.62
N THR A 100 -9.04 -13.21 0.39
CA THR A 100 -8.64 -14.20 1.39
C THR A 100 -9.39 -13.96 2.68
N VAL A 101 -10.03 -15.01 3.21
CA VAL A 101 -10.78 -14.95 4.48
C VAL A 101 -9.88 -15.43 5.60
N LEU A 102 -9.73 -14.60 6.65
CA LEU A 102 -9.09 -15.00 7.89
C LEU A 102 -10.14 -15.65 8.80
N SER A 103 -10.12 -16.97 8.90
CA SER A 103 -11.10 -17.76 9.68
C SER A 103 -10.52 -18.41 10.94
N ASP A 104 -9.21 -18.62 10.97
CA ASP A 104 -8.51 -19.30 12.06
C ASP A 104 -7.13 -18.65 12.28
N ILE A 105 -6.83 -18.32 13.53
CA ILE A 105 -5.56 -17.69 13.90
C ILE A 105 -4.39 -18.65 13.72
N ASP A 106 -4.63 -19.95 13.87
CA ASP A 106 -3.59 -20.99 13.74
C ASP A 106 -3.13 -21.16 12.29
N GLN A 107 -3.86 -20.57 11.33
CA GLN A 107 -3.53 -20.56 9.91
C GLN A 107 -2.86 -19.24 9.47
N CYS A 108 -2.63 -18.31 10.40
CA CYS A 108 -1.98 -17.03 10.12
C CYS A 108 -0.50 -17.10 10.47
N GLU A 109 0.36 -16.77 9.50
CA GLU A 109 1.78 -16.51 9.76
C GLU A 109 2.00 -15.01 9.94
N PHE A 110 2.57 -14.62 11.08
CA PHE A 110 2.95 -13.25 11.36
C PHE A 110 4.44 -13.08 11.07
N ASP A 111 4.77 -12.21 10.12
CA ASP A 111 6.13 -11.73 9.94
C ASP A 111 6.44 -10.76 11.09
N GLU A 112 6.88 -11.30 12.22
CA GLU A 112 7.42 -10.48 13.29
C GLU A 112 8.60 -9.69 12.71
N LEU A 113 8.53 -8.37 12.78
CA LEU A 113 9.68 -7.51 12.49
C LEU A 113 10.83 -7.97 13.38
N VAL A 114 11.71 -8.81 12.84
CA VAL A 114 12.94 -9.21 13.52
C VAL A 114 13.72 -7.93 13.70
N GLU A 115 13.80 -7.45 14.95
CA GLU A 115 14.66 -6.34 15.30
C GLU A 115 16.09 -6.79 14.97
N TYR A 116 16.61 -6.39 13.80
CA TYR A 116 17.97 -6.68 13.32
C TYR A 116 19.10 -6.16 14.25
N LYS A 117 18.76 -5.66 15.45
CA LYS A 117 19.70 -5.21 16.48
C LYS A 117 20.76 -6.27 16.77
N ASP A 118 20.38 -7.55 16.77
CA ASP A 118 21.30 -8.62 17.10
C ASP A 118 22.00 -9.22 15.86
N LEU A 119 21.46 -9.08 14.64
CA LEU A 119 22.13 -9.60 13.44
C LEU A 119 23.50 -8.96 13.23
N PHE A 120 23.60 -7.64 13.41
CA PHE A 120 24.89 -6.96 13.29
C PHE A 120 25.84 -7.34 14.41
N LYS A 121 25.33 -7.56 15.62
CA LYS A 121 26.12 -7.98 16.78
C LYS A 121 26.66 -9.40 16.60
N ASP A 122 25.84 -10.31 16.12
CA ASP A 122 26.20 -11.70 15.83
C ASP A 122 27.21 -11.77 14.69
N LEU A 123 26.99 -10.99 13.62
CA LEU A 123 27.95 -10.87 12.53
C LEU A 123 29.30 -10.32 13.03
N PHE A 124 29.29 -9.26 13.84
CA PHE A 124 30.51 -8.72 14.44
C PHE A 124 31.20 -9.76 15.33
N SER A 125 30.45 -10.52 16.12
CA SER A 125 30.98 -11.59 16.96
C SER A 125 31.65 -12.67 16.13
N ILE A 126 31.02 -13.09 15.01
CA ILE A 126 31.60 -14.09 14.09
C ILE A 126 32.86 -13.55 13.42
N ILE A 127 32.87 -12.28 13.00
CA ILE A 127 34.05 -11.65 12.39
C ILE A 127 35.21 -11.60 13.40
N GLU A 128 34.94 -11.17 14.62
CA GLU A 128 35.96 -11.11 15.68
C GLU A 128 36.47 -12.49 16.09
N ASP A 129 35.60 -13.49 16.15
CA ASP A 129 36.00 -14.87 16.39
C ASP A 129 36.91 -15.38 15.27
N ARG A 130 36.54 -15.19 14.00
CA ARG A 130 37.36 -15.64 12.85
C ARG A 130 38.69 -14.92 12.71
N LYS A 131 38.78 -13.65 13.14
CA LYS A 131 40.07 -12.95 13.23
C LYS A 131 41.02 -13.60 14.24
N LYS A 132 40.48 -14.12 15.34
CA LYS A 132 41.26 -14.77 16.42
C LYS A 132 41.49 -16.26 16.15
N ASN A 133 40.51 -16.92 15.55
CA ASN A 133 40.44 -18.34 15.27
C ASN A 133 40.13 -18.55 13.78
N PRO A 134 41.11 -18.35 12.88
CA PRO A 134 40.92 -18.62 11.46
C PRO A 134 40.55 -20.08 11.28
N LYS A 135 39.50 -20.34 10.49
CA LYS A 135 39.17 -21.67 10.01
C LYS A 135 39.62 -21.75 8.55
N ASP A 136 40.24 -22.87 8.18
CA ASP A 136 40.65 -23.18 6.80
C ASP A 136 39.45 -23.22 5.84
#